data_AF-F2KRG5-F1
#
_entry.id   AF-F2KRG5-F1
#
_cell.length_a   1.000
_cell.length_b   1.000
_cell.length_c   1.000
_cell.angle_alpha   90.00
_cell.angle_beta   90.00
_cell.angle_gamma   90.00
#
_symmetry.space_group_name_H-M   'P 1'
#
loop_
_entity.id
_entity.type
_entity.pdbx_description
1 polymer ?
#
loop_
_entity_poly.entity_id
_entity_poly.type
_entity_poly.pdbx_seq_one_letter_code
_entity_poly.pdbx_strand_id
1 'polypeptide(L)' 'MAEAKKKTRKRIYNPVTGRYYELRQRTTESGRKGQIKGLWRPPKKRRKKSLLDIIFEK' A
#
# COMPACT_ATOMS: atom_id res chain seq x y z
N MET A 1 -21.67 -15.69 -11.98
CA MET A 1 -21.24 -15.32 -10.61
C MET A 1 -19.72 -15.13 -10.61
N ALA A 2 -19.23 -13.89 -10.61
CA ALA A 2 -17.78 -13.65 -10.65
C ALA A 2 -17.17 -13.88 -9.25
N GLU A 3 -16.29 -14.87 -9.13
CA GLU A 3 -15.58 -15.17 -7.89
C GLU A 3 -14.69 -13.98 -7.49
N ALA A 4 -14.85 -13.51 -6.25
CA ALA A 4 -14.06 -12.40 -5.74
C ALA A 4 -12.59 -12.81 -5.63
N LYS A 5 -11.75 -12.32 -6.56
CA LYS A 5 -10.29 -12.58 -6.56
C LYS A 5 -9.71 -12.28 -5.17
N LYS A 6 -9.17 -13.30 -4.49
CA LYS A 6 -8.39 -13.16 -3.26
C LYS A 6 -7.31 -12.09 -3.49
N LYS A 7 -7.43 -10.96 -2.77
CA LYS A 7 -6.46 -9.87 -2.85
C LYS A 7 -5.09 -10.40 -2.42
N THR A 8 -4.13 -10.39 -3.35
CA THR A 8 -2.74 -10.76 -3.07
C THR A 8 -2.22 -9.95 -1.88
N ARG A 9 -1.61 -10.65 -0.90
CA ARG A 9 -1.02 -10.00 0.28
C ARG A 9 0.09 -9.05 -0.19
N LYS A 10 -0.11 -7.75 0.02
CA LYS A 10 0.83 -6.69 -0.41
C LYS A 10 2.02 -6.54 0.52
N ARG A 11 1.92 -7.08 1.74
CA ARG A 11 2.91 -6.90 2.80
C ARG A 11 3.01 -8.12 3.70
N ILE A 12 4.16 -8.25 4.35
CA ILE A 12 4.46 -9.25 5.38
C ILE A 12 4.83 -8.54 6.69
N TYR A 13 4.40 -9.08 7.82
CA TYR A 13 4.75 -8.56 9.15
C TYR A 13 6.03 -9.26 9.65
N ASN A 14 6.96 -8.48 10.18
CA ASN A 14 8.12 -9.00 10.88
C ASN A 14 7.91 -8.83 12.39
N PRO A 15 7.71 -9.92 13.16
CA PRO A 15 7.46 -9.85 14.60
C PRO A 15 8.66 -9.34 15.40
N VAL A 16 9.89 -9.51 14.90
CA VAL A 16 11.12 -9.07 15.60
C VAL A 16 11.24 -7.55 15.61
N THR A 17 10.88 -6.91 14.50
CA THR A 17 11.01 -5.44 14.35
C THR A 17 9.69 -4.70 14.54
N GLY A 18 8.56 -5.40 14.59
CA GLY A 18 7.22 -4.81 14.62
C GLY A 18 6.83 -4.09 13.33
N ARG A 19 7.59 -4.28 12.24
CA ARG A 19 7.42 -3.53 10.98
C ARG A 19 6.79 -4.40 9.89
N TYR A 20 6.13 -3.72 8.96
CA TYR A 20 5.62 -4.32 7.74
C TYR A 20 6.60 -4.09 6.59
N TYR A 21 6.80 -5.11 5.77
CA TYR A 21 7.59 -5.06 4.55
C TYR A 21 6.69 -5.24 3.33
N GLU A 22 6.92 -4.46 2.28
CA GLU A 22 6.21 -4.56 1.02
C GLU A 22 6.77 -5.73 0.19
N LEU A 23 5.88 -6.51 -0.41
CA LEU A 23 6.25 -7.61 -1.30
C LEU A 23 6.07 -7.19 -2.76
N ARG A 24 7.02 -7.59 -3.62
CA ARG A 24 6.92 -7.40 -5.07
C ARG A 24 5.72 -8.16 -5.62
N GLN A 25 4.82 -7.46 -6.31
CA GLN A 25 3.60 -8.06 -6.88
C GLN A 25 3.83 -8.70 -8.25
N ARG A 26 4.86 -8.25 -8.97
CA ARG A 26 5.26 -8.73 -10.30
C ARG A 26 6.76 -9.00 -10.32
N THR A 27 7.17 -9.90 -11.20
CA THR A 27 8.57 -10.11 -11.53
C THR A 27 8.99 -9.03 -12.53
N THR A 28 10.12 -8.40 -12.26
CA THR A 28 10.78 -7.38 -13.08
C THR A 28 12.27 -7.72 -13.14
N GLU A 29 13.03 -7.05 -14.00
CA GLU A 29 14.50 -7.21 -14.03
C GLU A 29 15.13 -7.00 -12.65
N SER A 30 14.65 -6.01 -11.88
CA SER A 30 15.15 -5.71 -10.53
C SER A 30 14.66 -6.67 -9.43
N GLY A 31 13.96 -7.76 -9.74
CA GLY A 31 13.54 -8.76 -8.74
C GLY A 31 12.24 -9.50 -9.04
N ARG A 32 12.02 -10.60 -8.32
CA ARG A 32 10.92 -11.55 -8.52
C ARG A 32 9.71 -11.26 -7.65
N LYS A 33 8.53 -11.67 -8.13
CA LYS A 33 7.28 -11.65 -7.34
C LYS A 33 7.48 -12.40 -6.02
N GLY A 34 6.99 -11.81 -4.92
CA GLY A 34 7.09 -12.37 -3.57
C GLY A 34 8.33 -11.97 -2.79
N GLN A 35 9.35 -11.40 -3.44
CA GLN A 35 10.52 -10.86 -2.72
C GLN A 35 10.17 -9.58 -1.95
N ILE A 36 10.91 -9.35 -0.86
CA ILE A 36 10.83 -8.12 -0.08
C ILE A 36 11.38 -6.97 -0.94
N LYS A 37 10.54 -5.97 -1.21
CA LYS A 37 10.93 -4.75 -1.92
C LYS A 37 11.53 -3.72 -0.97
N GLY A 38 11.04 -3.66 0.27
CA GLY A 38 11.47 -2.70 1.28
C GLY A 38 10.44 -2.51 2.38
N LEU A 39 10.63 -1.48 3.20
CA LEU A 39 9.72 -1.16 4.28
C LEU A 39 8.37 -0.68 3.74
N TRP A 40 7.27 -1.24 4.23
CA TRP A 40 5.94 -0.82 3.83
C TRP A 40 5.62 0.53 4.46
N ARG A 41 5.17 1.48 3.64
CA ARG A 41 4.66 2.78 4.09
C ARG A 41 3.15 2.85 3.83
N PRO A 42 2.35 3.29 4.80
CA PRO A 42 0.93 3.48 4.58
C PRO A 42 0.69 4.54 3.50
N PRO A 43 -0.34 4.37 2.65
CA PRO A 43 -0.70 5.41 1.69
C PRO A 43 -1.03 6.70 2.43
N LYS A 44 -0.54 7.83 1.93
CA LYS A 44 -0.86 9.14 2.50
C LYS A 44 -2.38 9.32 2.49
N LYS A 45 -2.97 9.64 3.65
CA LYS A 45 -4.38 10.00 3.73
C LYS A 45 -4.58 11.27 2.91
N ARG A 46 -5.40 11.21 1.86
CA ARG A 46 -5.85 12.42 1.17
C ARG A 46 -6.67 13.23 2.17
N ARG A 47 -6.21 14.44 2.53
CA ARG A 47 -7.07 15.39 3.26
C ARG A 47 -8.28 15.63 2.37
N LYS A 48 -9.47 15.32 2.86
CA LYS A 48 -10.70 15.78 2.21
C LYS A 48 -10.70 17.30 2.39
N LYS A 49 -10.86 18.07 1.30
CA LYS A 49 -11.09 19.51 1.41
C LYS A 49 -12.28 19.68 2.35
N SER A 50 -12.09 20.43 3.43
CA SER A 50 -13.19 20.79 4.31
C SER A 50 -14.13 21.74 3.57
N LEU A 51 -15.40 21.83 3.99
CA LEU A 51 -16.33 22.81 3.41
C LEU A 51 -15.77 24.23 3.52
N LEU A 52 -15.02 24.53 4.57
CA LEU A 52 -14.32 25.79 4.77
C LEU A 52 -13.24 26.02 3.70
N ASP A 53 -12.45 24.99 3.35
CA ASP A 53 -11.46 25.09 2.26
C ASP A 53 -12.10 25.36 0.90
N ILE A 54 -13.37 25.00 0.68
CA ILE A 54 -14.11 25.26 -0.56
C ILE A 54 -14.70 26.68 -0.56
N ILE A 55 -15.17 27.16 0.60
CA ILE A 55 -15.82 28.46 0.74
C ILE A 55 -14.81 29.62 0.73
N PHE A 56 -13.60 29.41 1.27
CA PHE A 56 -12.56 30.44 1.38
C PHE A 56 -11.61 30.52 0.17
N GLU A 57 -11.72 29.64 -0.83
CA GLU A 57 -10.91 29.62 -2.07
C GLU A 57 -11.50 30.55 -3.15
N LYS A 58 -12.10 31.67 -2.74
CA LYS A 58 -12.67 32.72 -3.59
C LYS A 58 -11.66 33.84 -3.82
#